data_AF-R8MLC2-F1
#
_entry.id   AF-R8MLC2-F1
#
_cell.length_a   1.000
_cell.length_b   1.000
_cell.length_c   1.000
_cell.angle_alpha   90.00
_cell.angle_beta   90.00
_cell.angle_gamma   90.00
#
_symmetry.space_group_name_H-M   'P 1'
#
loop_
_entity.id
_entity.type
_entity.pdbx_description
1 polymer ?
#
loop_
_entity_poly.entity_id
_entity_poly.type
_entity_poly.pdbx_seq_one_letter_code
_entity_poly.pdbx_strand_id
1 'polypeptide(L)' 'MLKDMFKRKELKCVLCQKKIEYEEELVAFVKLPKERSVLVGPFDVCLAKTAQEIYCRACYDKKA' A
#
# COMPACT_ATOMS: atom_id res chain seq x y z
N MET A 1 -18.56 24.75 -15.51
CA MET A 1 -18.94 23.54 -14.75
C MET A 1 -17.68 22.77 -14.31
N LEU A 2 -16.96 23.28 -13.31
CA LEU A 2 -15.62 22.83 -12.91
C LEU A 2 -15.55 22.42 -11.41
N LYS A 3 -16.70 22.15 -10.78
CA LYS A 3 -16.77 21.87 -9.34
C LYS A 3 -16.69 20.39 -8.96
N ASP A 4 -16.77 19.47 -9.93
CA ASP A 4 -16.83 18.01 -9.64
C ASP A 4 -15.49 17.27 -9.73
N MET A 5 -14.40 17.93 -10.14
CA MET A 5 -13.07 17.28 -10.25
C MET A 5 -12.32 17.16 -8.90
N PHE A 6 -12.85 17.73 -7.82
CA PHE A 6 -12.24 17.71 -6.48
C PHE A 6 -12.98 16.83 -5.46
N LYS A 7 -13.85 15.91 -5.89
CA LYS A 7 -14.21 14.78 -5.02
C LYS A 7 -12.97 13.90 -4.88
N ARG A 8 -12.12 14.20 -3.88
CA ARG A 8 -11.00 13.34 -3.48
C ARG A 8 -11.58 11.93 -3.35
N LYS A 9 -11.19 11.03 -4.26
CA LYS A 9 -11.61 9.62 -4.18
C LYS A 9 -11.11 9.11 -2.83
N GLU A 10 -12.04 8.75 -1.96
CA GLU A 10 -11.71 8.22 -0.65
C GLU A 10 -11.04 6.86 -0.86
N LEU A 11 -9.81 6.71 -0.38
CA LEU A 11 -9.17 5.41 -0.30
C LEU A 11 -9.85 4.63 0.83
N LYS A 12 -10.43 3.47 0.54
CA LYS A 12 -11.06 2.59 1.52
C LYS A 12 -10.44 1.21 1.45
N CYS A 13 -10.24 0.60 2.61
CA CYS A 13 -9.86 -0.79 2.67
C CYS A 13 -11.00 -1.66 2.13
N VAL A 14 -10.72 -2.53 1.15
CA VAL A 14 -11.73 -3.43 0.59
C VAL A 14 -12.29 -4.42 1.61
N LEU A 15 -11.47 -4.82 2.59
CA LEU A 15 -11.81 -5.84 3.59
C LEU A 15 -12.69 -5.29 4.72
N CYS A 16 -12.28 -4.18 5.35
CA CYS A 16 -12.98 -3.63 6.51
C CYS A 16 -13.80 -2.37 6.21
N GLN A 17 -13.79 -1.89 4.96
CA GLN A 17 -14.44 -0.66 4.50
C GLN A 17 -14.00 0.62 5.22
N LYS A 18 -12.99 0.53 6.10
CA LYS A 18 -12.37 1.68 6.79
C LYS A 18 -11.80 2.63 5.74
N LYS A 19 -12.10 3.92 5.90
CA LYS A 19 -11.43 4.99 5.17
C LYS A 19 -9.98 5.08 5.63
N ILE A 20 -9.07 5.07 4.65
CA ILE A 20 -7.64 5.27 4.89
C ILE A 20 -7.38 6.77 4.92
N GLU A 21 -6.81 7.23 6.03
CA GLU A 21 -6.49 8.64 6.23
C GLU A 21 -5.15 9.00 5.59
N TYR A 22 -4.92 10.31 5.42
CA TYR A 22 -3.65 10.81 4.93
C TYR A 22 -2.57 10.50 5.98
N GLU A 23 -1.39 10.07 5.54
CA GLU A 23 -0.29 9.61 6.40
C GLU A 23 -0.60 8.35 7.25
N GLU A 24 -1.70 7.63 6.97
CA GLU A 24 -1.97 6.35 7.64
C GLU A 24 -0.98 5.27 7.20
N GLU A 25 -0.36 4.60 8.17
CA GLU A 25 0.56 3.50 7.91
C GLU A 25 -0.16 2.26 7.35
N LEU A 26 0.43 1.66 6.31
CA LEU A 26 -0.02 0.41 5.70
C LEU A 26 1.05 -0.66 5.87
N VAL A 27 0.62 -1.92 5.93
CA VAL A 27 1.52 -3.07 5.95
C VAL A 27 1.57 -3.67 4.56
N ALA A 28 2.76 -3.72 3.96
CA ALA A 28 2.98 -4.30 2.64
C ALA A 28 3.90 -5.52 2.73
N PHE A 29 3.50 -6.62 2.12
CA PHE A 29 4.35 -7.79 1.94
C PHE A 29 5.03 -7.71 0.57
N VAL A 30 6.36 -7.65 0.60
CA VAL A 30 7.17 -7.52 -0.60
C VAL A 30 8.09 -8.72 -0.73
N LYS A 31 8.15 -9.27 -1.94
CA LYS A 31 9.08 -10.35 -2.26
C LYS A 31 10.40 -9.76 -2.76
N LEU A 32 11.47 -9.97 -2.00
CA LEU A 32 12.80 -9.53 -2.40
C LEU A 32 13.25 -10.26 -3.68
N PRO A 33 13.96 -9.55 -4.59
CA PRO A 33 14.62 -10.21 -5.70
C PRO A 33 15.78 -11.06 -5.19
N LYS A 34 16.21 -12.06 -5.98
CA LYS A 34 17.31 -12.96 -5.59
C LYS A 34 18.59 -12.15 -5.31
N GLU A 35 19.33 -12.57 -4.29
CA GLU A 35 20.46 -11.90 -3.62
C GLU A 35 21.44 -11.15 -4.54
N ARG A 36 21.74 -11.68 -5.72
CA ARG A 36 22.67 -11.08 -6.70
C ARG A 36 22.18 -9.79 -7.37
N SER A 37 20.92 -9.41 -7.15
CA SER A 37 20.28 -8.25 -7.81
C SER A 37 19.77 -7.19 -6.84
N VAL A 38 20.07 -7.33 -5.54
CA VAL A 38 19.68 -6.37 -4.51
C VAL A 38 20.70 -5.22 -4.49
N LEU A 39 20.70 -4.40 -5.53
CA LEU A 39 21.24 -3.04 -5.40
C LEU A 39 20.18 -2.21 -4.68
N VAL A 40 20.60 -1.33 -3.78
CA VAL A 40 19.71 -0.59 -2.87
C VAL A 40 18.72 0.30 -3.62
N GLY A 41 19.04 0.76 -4.84
CA GLY A 41 18.09 1.47 -5.73
C GLY A 41 16.97 0.57 -6.31
N PRO A 42 17.29 -0.63 -6.82
CA PRO A 42 16.31 -1.66 -7.15
C PRO A 42 15.41 -2.14 -6.01
N PHE A 43 15.81 -1.97 -4.75
CA PHE A 43 14.98 -2.32 -3.61
C PHE A 43 13.75 -1.41 -3.49
N ASP A 44 13.93 -0.09 -3.60
CA ASP A 44 12.82 0.87 -3.62
C ASP A 44 11.87 0.63 -4.80
N VAL A 45 12.43 0.28 -5.97
CA VAL A 45 11.66 -0.10 -7.16
C VAL A 45 10.92 -1.43 -6.95
N CYS A 46 11.52 -2.41 -6.25
CA CYS A 46 10.85 -3.65 -5.89
C CYS A 46 9.71 -3.42 -4.91
N LEU A 47 9.89 -2.62 -3.87
CA LEU A 47 8.80 -2.25 -2.95
C LEU A 47 7.62 -1.65 -3.73
N ALA A 48 7.90 -0.72 -4.65
CA ALA A 48 6.88 -0.07 -5.46
C ALA A 48 6.19 -0.99 -6.49
N LYS A 49 6.90 -1.98 -7.06
CA LYS A 49 6.39 -2.83 -8.16
C LYS A 49 5.98 -4.24 -7.75
N THR A 50 6.38 -4.72 -6.58
CA THR A 50 6.24 -6.13 -6.18
C THR A 50 5.51 -6.34 -4.85
N ALA A 51 4.89 -5.29 -4.30
CA ALA A 51 3.95 -5.46 -3.21
C ALA A 51 2.82 -6.40 -3.66
N GLN A 52 2.85 -7.64 -3.16
CA GLN A 52 1.86 -8.66 -3.51
C GLN A 52 0.56 -8.42 -2.74
N GLU A 53 0.71 -8.01 -1.47
CA GLU A 53 -0.40 -7.81 -0.57
C GLU A 53 -0.16 -6.51 0.22
N ILE A 54 -1.18 -5.65 0.23
CA ILE A 54 -1.20 -4.41 1.00
C ILE A 54 -2.40 -4.48 1.94
N TYR A 55 -2.15 -4.29 3.22
CA TYR A 55 -3.15 -4.31 4.28
C TYR A 55 -3.21 -2.95 4.98
N CYS A 56 -4.42 -2.53 5.35
CA CYS A 56 -4.54 -1.51 6.39
C CYS A 56 -4.16 -2.13 7.74
N ARG A 57 -3.67 -1.30 8.66
CA ARG A 57 -3.23 -1.76 9.98
C ARG A 57 -4.28 -2.58 10.71
N ALA A 58 -5.53 -2.12 10.69
CA ALA A 58 -6.64 -2.80 11.36
C ALA A 58 -6.96 -4.20 10.80
N CYS A 59 -6.74 -4.43 9.50
CA CYS A 59 -6.92 -5.76 8.91
C CYS A 59 -5.72 -6.66 9.19
N TYR A 60 -4.52 -6.09 9.24
CA TYR A 60 -3.32 -6.84 9.57
C TYR A 60 -3.34 -7.33 11.02
N ASP A 61 -3.66 -6.45 11.97
CA ASP A 61 -3.68 -6.78 13.41
C ASP A 61 -4.75 -7.83 13.77
N LYS A 62 -5.77 -8.04 12.92
CA LYS A 62 -6.77 -9.12 13.08
C LYS A 62 -6.33 -10.45 12.49
N LYS A 63 -5.34 -10.42 11.59
CA LYS A 63 -4.78 -11.60 10.90
C LYS A 63 -3.59 -12.18 11.67
N ALA A 64 -2.81 -11.32 12.33
CA ALA A 64 -1.70 -11.66 13.21
C ALA A 64 -2.19 -12.25 14.54
#